data_AF-A0A0Q0HLB8-F1
#
_entry.id   AF-A0A0Q0HLB8-F1
#
_cell.length_a   1.000
_cell.length_b   1.000
_cell.length_c   1.000
_cell.angle_alpha   90.00
_cell.angle_beta   90.00
_cell.angle_gamma   90.00
#
_symmetry.space_group_name_H-M   'P 1'
#
loop_
_entity.id
_entity.type
_entity.pdbx_description
1 polymer ?
#
loop_
_entity_poly.entity_id
_entity_poly.type
_entity_poly.pdbx_seq_one_letter_code
_entity_poly.pdbx_strand_id
1 'polypeptide(L)'
;MQAIAAAKDVDGFHSENVGGLSQGRNVLTPCTPSGCMHLLKETCGDLTGKHALVIGRSNIVGKPMAALLLQAHCSVTVVHSRSTDAKALCQLADIVVAAVGRPRMIDAGWLKTGAGGIDVGINRIDDQGRSRLVGDVDFDNALDVVSAITPVPGGVGPMTIAFLMKNTVTAARQQAHAQRSQSEAVCLSIY
;
A
#
# COMPACT_ATOMS: atom_id res chain seq x y z
N MET A 1 -2.88 8.84 18.42
CA MET A 1 -3.48 7.92 17.41
C MET A 1 -4.71 7.20 17.96
N GLN A 2 -4.62 6.43 19.05
CA GLN A 2 -5.76 5.68 19.60
C GLN A 2 -6.87 6.54 20.28
N ALA A 3 -6.67 7.85 20.40
CA ALA A 3 -7.69 8.77 20.90
C ALA A 3 -8.72 9.18 19.82
N ILE A 4 -8.39 8.95 18.54
CA ILE A 4 -9.30 9.18 17.42
C ILE A 4 -10.14 7.91 17.27
N ALA A 5 -11.47 8.03 17.30
CA ALA A 5 -12.34 6.88 17.07
C ALA A 5 -12.03 6.19 15.74
N ALA A 6 -12.03 4.85 15.71
CA ALA A 6 -11.70 4.06 14.51
C ALA A 6 -12.49 4.49 13.26
N ALA A 7 -13.78 4.81 13.42
CA ALA A 7 -14.66 5.26 12.35
C ALA A 7 -14.32 6.66 11.78
N LYS A 8 -13.45 7.43 12.44
CA LYS A 8 -12.97 8.75 12.01
C LYS A 8 -11.48 8.76 11.66
N ASP A 9 -10.79 7.64 11.86
CA ASP A 9 -9.39 7.48 11.54
C ASP A 9 -9.21 7.22 10.04
N VAL A 10 -9.27 8.30 9.26
CA VAL A 10 -9.18 8.25 7.79
C VAL A 10 -7.78 7.86 7.30
N ASP A 11 -6.78 7.85 8.18
CA ASP A 11 -5.44 7.38 7.87
C ASP A 11 -5.28 5.85 8.09
N GLY A 12 -6.23 5.21 8.78
CA GLY A 12 -6.36 3.76 8.88
C GLY A 12 -5.39 3.06 9.84
N PHE A 13 -4.75 3.79 10.76
CA PHE A 13 -3.75 3.27 11.70
C PHE A 13 -4.26 3.05 13.13
N HIS A 14 -5.54 3.32 13.40
CA HIS A 14 -6.21 2.91 14.62
C HIS A 14 -6.12 1.39 14.77
N SER A 15 -5.87 0.92 15.99
CA SER A 15 -5.63 -0.52 16.24
C SER A 15 -6.78 -1.40 15.76
N GLU A 16 -8.02 -0.95 15.92
CA GLU A 16 -9.21 -1.63 15.38
C GLU A 16 -9.26 -1.71 13.86
N ASN A 17 -8.82 -0.66 13.16
CA ASN A 17 -8.72 -0.64 11.69
C ASN A 17 -7.62 -1.59 11.23
N VAL A 18 -6.44 -1.54 11.85
CA VAL A 18 -5.33 -2.45 11.55
C VAL A 18 -5.70 -3.91 11.83
N GLY A 19 -6.31 -4.19 12.98
CA GLY A 19 -6.78 -5.52 13.36
C GLY A 19 -7.92 -6.01 12.45
N GLY A 20 -8.85 -5.12 12.09
CA GLY A 20 -9.92 -5.42 11.14
C GLY A 20 -9.39 -5.76 9.76
N LEU A 21 -8.42 -5.00 9.25
CA LEU A 21 -7.74 -5.31 7.99
C LEU A 21 -7.08 -6.70 8.04
N SER A 22 -6.37 -7.01 9.13
CA SER A 22 -5.77 -8.34 9.31
C SER A 22 -6.81 -9.48 9.35
N GLN A 23 -8.04 -9.20 9.76
CA GLN A 23 -9.14 -10.16 9.82
C GLN A 23 -9.95 -10.24 8.51
N GLY A 24 -9.63 -9.43 7.50
CA GLY A 24 -10.44 -9.36 6.28
C GLY A 24 -11.70 -8.51 6.39
N ARG A 25 -11.87 -7.73 7.47
CA ARG A 25 -13.04 -6.88 7.68
C ARG A 25 -12.96 -5.62 6.83
N ASN A 26 -14.13 -5.10 6.46
CA ASN A 26 -14.25 -3.80 5.82
C ASN A 26 -14.03 -2.68 6.86
N VAL A 27 -12.93 -1.94 6.73
CA VAL A 27 -12.46 -0.90 7.64
C VAL A 27 -11.85 0.25 6.84
N LEU A 28 -11.56 1.39 7.49
CA LEU A 28 -10.73 2.43 6.88
C LEU A 28 -9.28 1.91 6.81
N THR A 29 -8.82 1.60 5.60
CA THR A 29 -7.51 1.00 5.37
C THR A 29 -6.42 2.06 5.17
N PRO A 30 -5.16 1.78 5.54
CA PRO A 30 -4.06 2.70 5.34
C PRO A 30 -3.96 3.25 3.90
N CYS A 31 -3.79 4.56 3.79
CA CYS A 31 -3.90 5.29 2.52
C CYS A 31 -2.87 4.82 1.48
N THR A 32 -1.60 4.75 1.86
CA THR A 32 -0.50 4.37 0.95
C THR A 32 -0.68 2.94 0.40
N PRO A 33 -0.82 1.88 1.23
CA PRO A 33 -1.11 0.53 0.73
C PRO A 33 -2.36 0.45 -0.17
N SER A 34 -3.42 1.18 0.18
CA SER A 34 -4.66 1.20 -0.62
C SER A 34 -4.45 1.84 -1.98
N GLY A 35 -3.64 2.91 -2.04
CA GLY A 35 -3.19 3.52 -3.29
C GLY A 35 -2.33 2.58 -4.14
N CYS A 36 -1.40 1.85 -3.53
CA CYS A 36 -0.61 0.83 -4.20
C CYS A 36 -1.49 -0.28 -4.79
N MET A 37 -2.50 -0.75 -4.05
CA MET A 37 -3.44 -1.75 -4.55
C MET A 37 -4.22 -1.25 -5.78
N HIS A 38 -4.57 0.03 -5.82
CA HIS A 38 -5.23 0.61 -6.99
C HIS A 38 -4.30 0.62 -8.20
N LEU A 39 -3.07 1.12 -8.05
CA LEU A 39 -2.07 1.13 -9.13
C LEU A 39 -1.77 -0.29 -9.64
N LEU A 40 -1.65 -1.28 -8.75
CA LEU A 40 -1.45 -2.67 -9.14
C LEU A 40 -2.62 -3.22 -9.95
N LYS A 41 -3.86 -2.93 -9.57
CA LYS A 41 -5.04 -3.39 -10.34
C LYS A 41 -5.12 -2.75 -11.72
N GLU A 42 -4.82 -1.46 -11.82
CA GLU A 42 -4.81 -0.74 -13.09
C GLU A 42 -3.72 -1.26 -14.05
N THR A 43 -2.56 -1.66 -13.52
CA THR A 43 -1.40 -2.06 -14.34
C THR A 43 -1.30 -3.56 -14.58
N CYS A 44 -1.58 -4.38 -13.57
CA CYS A 44 -1.39 -5.83 -13.59
C CYS A 44 -2.69 -6.61 -13.78
N GLY A 45 -3.85 -5.95 -13.73
CA GLY A 45 -5.17 -6.57 -13.84
C GLY A 45 -5.54 -7.42 -12.62
N ASP A 46 -6.03 -8.64 -12.87
CA ASP A 46 -6.34 -9.59 -11.80
C ASP A 46 -5.07 -10.04 -11.08
N LEU A 47 -5.08 -9.94 -9.75
CA LEU A 47 -3.95 -10.27 -8.89
C LEU A 47 -4.03 -11.70 -8.34
N THR A 48 -5.15 -12.38 -8.55
CA THR A 48 -5.42 -13.71 -8.02
C THR A 48 -4.32 -14.71 -8.39
N GLY A 49 -3.76 -15.39 -7.39
CA GLY A 49 -2.73 -16.41 -7.56
C GLY A 49 -1.32 -15.88 -7.84
N LYS A 50 -1.12 -14.58 -8.06
CA LYS A 50 0.22 -14.01 -8.26
C LYS A 50 1.05 -14.09 -6.98
N HIS A 51 2.35 -14.31 -7.14
CA HIS A 51 3.29 -14.21 -6.03
C HIS A 51 3.72 -12.74 -5.86
N ALA A 52 3.31 -12.12 -4.75
CA ALA A 52 3.64 -10.75 -4.40
C ALA A 52 4.68 -10.71 -3.28
N LEU A 53 5.76 -9.96 -3.48
CA LEU A 53 6.82 -9.78 -2.52
C LEU A 53 6.86 -8.33 -2.01
N VAL A 54 6.75 -8.16 -0.71
CA VAL A 54 6.82 -6.85 -0.03
C VAL A 54 8.17 -6.70 0.64
N ILE A 55 8.96 -5.72 0.21
CA ILE A 55 10.27 -5.39 0.78
C ILE A 55 10.08 -4.27 1.79
N GLY A 56 10.06 -4.64 3.07
CA GLY A 56 9.78 -3.75 4.19
C GLY A 56 8.59 -4.23 5.02
N ARG A 57 8.68 -4.05 6.35
CA ARG A 57 7.68 -4.50 7.33
C ARG A 57 7.22 -3.38 8.27
N SER A 58 7.24 -2.14 7.78
CA SER A 58 6.76 -0.99 8.56
C SER A 58 5.28 -1.14 8.89
N ASN A 59 4.86 -0.53 10.00
CA ASN A 59 3.43 -0.52 10.37
C ASN A 59 2.60 0.35 9.41
N ILE A 60 3.25 1.30 8.72
CA ILE A 60 2.57 2.26 7.85
C ILE A 60 2.39 1.78 6.40
N VAL A 61 3.26 0.88 5.92
CA VAL A 61 3.20 0.38 4.55
C VAL A 61 3.32 -1.14 4.50
N GLY A 62 4.45 -1.71 4.92
CA GLY A 62 4.78 -3.11 4.62
C GLY A 62 3.76 -4.12 5.14
N LYS A 63 3.41 -4.04 6.43
CA LYS A 63 2.42 -4.95 7.05
C LYS A 63 1.01 -4.80 6.45
N PRO A 64 0.42 -3.58 6.36
CA PRO A 64 -0.90 -3.44 5.74
C PRO A 64 -0.90 -3.78 4.25
N MET A 65 0.18 -3.53 3.51
CA MET A 65 0.31 -3.94 2.11
C MET A 65 0.24 -5.46 1.96
N ALA A 66 0.95 -6.20 2.81
CA ALA A 66 0.89 -7.66 2.81
C ALA A 66 -0.53 -8.19 3.08
N ALA A 67 -1.24 -7.59 4.05
CA ALA A 67 -2.62 -7.95 4.35
C ALA A 67 -3.57 -7.69 3.17
N LEU A 68 -3.43 -6.55 2.49
CA LEU A 68 -4.26 -6.20 1.32
C LEU A 68 -3.98 -7.10 0.12
N LEU A 69 -2.72 -7.46 -0.14
CA LEU A 69 -2.35 -8.40 -1.20
C LEU A 69 -2.91 -9.80 -0.91
N LEU A 70 -2.88 -10.24 0.35
CA LEU A 70 -3.48 -11.51 0.75
C LEU A 70 -5.00 -11.50 0.57
N GLN A 71 -5.67 -10.39 0.93
CA GLN A 71 -7.11 -10.20 0.65
C GLN A 71 -7.43 -10.20 -0.85
N ALA A 72 -6.47 -9.78 -1.70
CA ALA A 72 -6.58 -9.84 -3.15
C ALA A 72 -6.16 -11.20 -3.74
N HIS A 73 -6.07 -12.24 -2.92
CA HIS A 73 -5.76 -13.61 -3.30
C HIS A 73 -4.35 -13.83 -3.88
N CYS A 74 -3.39 -12.96 -3.55
CA CYS A 74 -1.98 -13.21 -3.84
C CYS A 74 -1.38 -14.22 -2.85
N SER A 75 -0.37 -14.97 -3.29
CA SER A 75 0.61 -15.56 -2.37
C SER A 75 1.59 -14.46 -1.96
N VAL A 76 1.80 -14.24 -0.65
CA VAL A 76 2.56 -13.06 -0.17
C VAL A 76 3.80 -13.47 0.61
N THR A 77 4.95 -12.92 0.19
CA THR A 77 6.22 -13.00 0.93
C THR A 77 6.60 -11.62 1.45
N VAL A 78 6.97 -11.50 2.72
CA VAL A 78 7.48 -10.24 3.30
C VAL A 78 8.95 -10.40 3.64
N VAL A 79 9.81 -9.57 3.05
CA VAL A 79 11.24 -9.53 3.34
C VAL A 79 11.62 -8.23 4.07
N HIS A 80 12.70 -8.28 4.84
CA HIS A 80 13.21 -7.15 5.63
C HIS A 80 14.72 -7.28 5.85
N SER A 81 15.31 -6.35 6.61
CA SER A 81 16.75 -6.28 6.90
C SER A 81 17.38 -7.50 7.60
N ARG A 82 16.59 -8.52 7.93
CA ARG A 82 17.07 -9.78 8.55
C ARG A 82 16.65 -11.01 7.74
N SER A 83 16.07 -10.81 6.56
CA SER A 83 15.73 -11.90 5.64
C SER A 83 17.01 -12.37 4.96
N THR A 84 17.19 -13.67 4.89
CA THR A 84 18.28 -14.28 4.12
C THR A 84 17.89 -14.29 2.65
N ASP A 85 18.81 -13.89 1.78
CA ASP A 85 18.67 -13.92 0.33
C ASP A 85 17.37 -13.28 -0.21
N ALA A 86 17.11 -12.04 0.23
CA ALA A 86 15.95 -11.29 -0.24
C ALA A 86 15.94 -11.09 -1.76
N LYS A 87 17.12 -11.10 -2.40
CA LYS A 87 17.27 -10.98 -3.86
C LYS A 87 16.70 -12.20 -4.57
N ALA A 88 17.06 -13.42 -4.15
CA ALA A 88 16.52 -14.64 -4.75
C ALA A 88 15.00 -14.74 -4.58
N LEU A 89 14.46 -14.36 -3.42
CA LEU A 89 13.01 -14.32 -3.20
C LEU A 89 12.32 -13.33 -4.14
N CYS A 90 12.92 -12.16 -4.36
CA CYS A 90 12.41 -11.11 -5.24
C CYS A 90 12.34 -11.57 -6.72
N GLN A 91 13.31 -12.37 -7.17
CA GLN A 91 13.35 -12.92 -8.52
C GLN A 91 12.24 -13.95 -8.80
N LEU A 92 11.56 -14.45 -7.77
CA LEU A 92 10.41 -15.36 -7.90
C LEU A 92 9.07 -14.62 -7.95
N ALA A 93 9.05 -13.31 -7.70
CA ALA A 93 7.82 -12.55 -7.52
C ALA A 93 7.28 -12.02 -8.86
N ASP A 94 5.96 -12.16 -9.06
CA ASP A 94 5.24 -11.51 -10.15
C ASP A 94 4.98 -10.03 -9.84
N ILE A 95 4.94 -9.68 -8.55
CA ILE A 95 4.73 -8.32 -8.05
C ILE A 95 5.78 -8.02 -6.98
N VAL A 96 6.44 -6.87 -7.07
CA VAL A 96 7.38 -6.38 -6.06
C VAL A 96 6.90 -5.03 -5.53
N VAL A 97 6.70 -4.92 -4.22
CA VAL A 97 6.42 -3.65 -3.53
C VAL A 97 7.61 -3.26 -2.66
N ALA A 98 8.33 -2.23 -3.07
CA ALA A 98 9.49 -1.69 -2.36
C ALA A 98 9.07 -0.56 -1.39
N ALA A 99 9.31 -0.76 -0.09
CA ALA A 99 8.99 0.21 0.96
C ALA A 99 10.05 0.18 2.08
N VAL A 100 11.30 0.40 1.69
CA VAL A 100 12.51 0.28 2.51
C VAL A 100 13.01 1.63 3.00
N GLY A 101 12.85 2.69 2.20
CA GLY A 101 13.43 4.01 2.47
C GLY A 101 14.96 4.02 2.31
N ARG A 102 15.46 3.39 1.24
CA ARG A 102 16.87 3.37 0.86
C ARG A 102 17.00 3.63 -0.63
N PRO A 103 17.64 4.73 -1.05
CA PRO A 103 17.68 5.13 -2.45
C PRO A 103 18.31 4.06 -3.32
N ARG A 104 17.60 3.63 -4.39
CA ARG A 104 18.10 2.72 -5.43
C ARG A 104 18.74 1.43 -4.91
N MET A 105 18.22 0.89 -3.80
CA MET A 105 18.70 -0.36 -3.23
C MET A 105 18.38 -1.57 -4.12
N ILE A 106 17.26 -1.53 -4.84
CA ILE A 106 16.77 -2.63 -5.66
C ILE A 106 17.11 -2.33 -7.12
N ASP A 107 18.05 -3.10 -7.68
CA ASP A 107 18.43 -3.05 -9.10
C ASP A 107 17.60 -4.06 -9.94
N ALA A 108 17.74 -4.02 -11.26
CA ALA A 108 17.07 -4.93 -12.19
C ALA A 108 17.32 -6.41 -11.89
N GLY A 109 18.50 -6.75 -11.34
CA GLY A 109 18.85 -8.11 -11.00
C GLY A 109 18.02 -8.68 -9.85
N TRP A 110 17.27 -7.86 -9.09
CA TRP A 110 16.30 -8.34 -8.10
C TRP A 110 14.97 -8.76 -8.72
N LEU A 111 14.66 -8.29 -9.92
CA LEU A 111 13.32 -8.32 -10.48
C LEU A 111 13.18 -9.47 -11.48
N LYS A 112 12.05 -10.18 -11.38
CA LYS A 112 11.65 -11.16 -12.39
C LYS A 112 11.27 -10.43 -13.68
N THR A 113 11.69 -10.96 -14.84
CA THR A 113 11.25 -10.43 -16.13
C THR A 113 9.72 -10.46 -16.24
N GLY A 114 9.13 -9.32 -16.60
CA GLY A 114 7.69 -9.11 -16.70
C GLY A 114 6.98 -8.83 -15.38
N ALA A 115 7.68 -8.73 -14.24
CA ALA A 115 7.06 -8.40 -12.96
C ALA A 115 6.44 -7.00 -12.95
N GLY A 116 5.42 -6.79 -12.12
CA GLY A 116 4.90 -5.46 -11.77
C GLY A 116 5.62 -4.88 -10.55
N GLY A 117 6.04 -3.63 -10.63
CA GLY A 117 6.78 -2.93 -9.58
C GLY A 117 6.00 -1.76 -8.95
N ILE A 118 5.97 -1.70 -7.63
CA ILE A 118 5.53 -0.53 -6.86
C ILE A 118 6.70 -0.03 -6.02
N ASP A 119 7.13 1.19 -6.29
CA ASP A 119 8.14 1.90 -5.51
C ASP A 119 7.48 2.95 -4.61
N VAL A 120 7.42 2.62 -3.33
CA VAL A 120 6.86 3.50 -2.29
C VAL A 120 7.91 4.46 -1.74
N GLY A 121 9.20 4.19 -1.99
CA GLY A 121 10.32 4.96 -1.47
C GLY A 121 10.26 6.41 -1.92
N ILE A 122 10.53 7.34 -1.00
CA ILE A 122 10.79 8.74 -1.32
C ILE A 122 12.07 9.12 -0.60
N ASN A 123 13.17 9.07 -1.32
CA ASN A 123 14.50 9.34 -0.81
C ASN A 123 15.03 10.62 -1.46
N ARG A 124 15.57 11.52 -0.63
CA ARG A 124 16.21 12.76 -1.11
C ARG A 124 17.70 12.52 -1.28
N ILE A 125 18.21 12.77 -2.47
CA ILE A 125 19.64 12.70 -2.80
C ILE A 125 20.15 14.07 -3.27
N ASP A 126 21.45 14.29 -3.14
CA ASP A 126 22.15 15.35 -3.85
C ASP A 126 22.64 14.81 -5.20
N ASP A 127 22.30 15.52 -6.27
CA ASP A 127 22.69 15.20 -7.63
C ASP A 127 23.31 16.47 -8.23
N GLN A 128 24.65 16.53 -8.19
CA GLN A 128 25.44 17.66 -8.68
C GLN A 128 25.01 19.01 -8.06
N GLY A 129 24.81 19.03 -6.74
CA GLY A 129 24.39 20.23 -5.99
C GLY A 129 22.91 20.57 -6.14
N ARG A 130 22.11 19.70 -6.76
CA ARG A 130 20.64 19.82 -6.82
C ARG A 130 19.98 18.69 -6.06
N SER A 131 19.01 19.03 -5.23
CA SER A 131 18.22 18.04 -4.51
C SER A 131 17.24 17.33 -5.46
N ARG A 132 17.32 16.01 -5.53
CA ARG A 132 16.42 15.16 -6.33
C ARG A 132 15.72 14.15 -5.43
N LEU A 133 14.49 13.78 -5.81
CA LEU A 133 13.76 12.65 -5.20
C LEU A 133 13.96 11.41 -6.07
N VAL A 134 14.27 10.29 -5.42
CA VAL A 134 14.40 8.97 -6.03
C VAL A 134 13.72 7.92 -5.16
N GLY A 135 13.34 6.81 -5.77
CA GLY A 135 12.69 5.71 -5.08
C GLY A 135 13.67 4.74 -4.43
N ASP A 136 13.14 3.64 -3.92
CA ASP A 136 13.93 2.52 -3.40
C ASP A 136 14.46 1.61 -4.51
N VAL A 137 13.86 1.69 -5.71
CA VAL A 137 14.26 0.95 -6.91
C VAL A 137 15.08 1.86 -7.82
N ASP A 138 16.10 1.29 -8.45
CA ASP A 138 16.78 1.93 -9.57
C ASP A 138 15.87 1.89 -10.80
N PHE A 139 15.04 2.93 -10.93
CA PHE A 139 13.98 3.01 -11.92
C PHE A 139 14.49 2.80 -13.35
N ASP A 140 15.53 3.54 -13.75
CA ASP A 140 16.06 3.49 -15.12
C ASP A 140 16.60 2.09 -15.45
N ASN A 141 17.22 1.42 -14.48
CA ASN A 141 17.71 0.06 -14.65
C ASN A 141 16.58 -0.98 -14.70
N ALA A 142 15.49 -0.76 -13.97
CA ALA A 142 14.37 -1.70 -13.89
C ALA A 142 13.46 -1.71 -15.12
N LEU A 143 13.38 -0.60 -15.88
CA LEU A 143 12.43 -0.41 -16.98
C LEU A 143 12.48 -1.51 -18.05
N ASP A 144 13.67 -2.03 -18.37
CA ASP A 144 13.85 -3.04 -19.41
C ASP A 144 13.47 -4.46 -18.95
N VAL A 145 13.23 -4.66 -17.65
CA VAL A 145 12.96 -5.98 -17.05
C VAL A 145 11.49 -6.13 -16.67
N VAL A 146 10.88 -5.09 -16.10
CA VAL A 146 9.52 -5.13 -15.56
C VAL A 146 8.45 -4.84 -16.61
N SER A 147 7.23 -5.31 -16.39
CA SER A 147 6.08 -4.96 -17.26
C SER A 147 5.53 -3.57 -16.93
N ALA A 148 5.63 -3.15 -15.68
CA ALA A 148 5.29 -1.81 -15.21
C ALA A 148 6.04 -1.50 -13.93
N ILE A 149 6.38 -0.23 -13.70
CA ILE A 149 6.93 0.24 -12.42
C ILE A 149 6.52 1.69 -12.15
N THR A 150 6.18 2.01 -10.91
CA THR A 150 5.79 3.39 -10.54
C THR A 150 6.99 4.33 -10.51
N PRO A 151 6.90 5.52 -11.13
CA PRO A 151 7.98 6.50 -11.06
C PRO A 151 8.07 7.16 -9.67
N VAL A 152 9.27 7.61 -9.31
CA VAL A 152 9.49 8.46 -8.15
C VAL A 152 10.25 9.72 -8.58
N PRO A 153 9.66 10.92 -8.40
CA PRO A 153 8.31 11.20 -7.90
C PRO A 153 7.19 10.89 -8.92
N GLY A 154 5.93 10.97 -8.48
CA GLY A 154 4.75 10.92 -9.36
C GLY A 154 3.98 9.60 -9.36
N GLY A 155 4.48 8.55 -8.73
CA GLY A 155 3.79 7.27 -8.57
C GLY A 155 2.92 7.19 -7.32
N VAL A 156 3.46 6.59 -6.24
CA VAL A 156 2.68 6.27 -5.03
C VAL A 156 2.26 7.52 -4.23
N GLY A 157 3.11 8.56 -4.17
CA GLY A 157 2.87 9.75 -3.34
C GLY A 157 1.51 10.44 -3.60
N PRO A 158 1.14 10.78 -4.85
CA PRO A 158 -0.18 11.32 -5.18
C PRO A 158 -1.35 10.41 -4.75
N MET A 159 -1.16 9.09 -4.82
CA MET A 159 -2.20 8.13 -4.43
C MET A 159 -2.47 8.14 -2.93
N THR A 160 -1.46 8.37 -2.10
CA THR A 160 -1.64 8.51 -0.64
C THR A 160 -2.62 9.65 -0.33
N ILE A 161 -2.48 10.80 -0.98
CA ILE A 161 -3.38 11.95 -0.78
C ILE A 161 -4.78 11.64 -1.29
N ALA A 162 -4.89 11.06 -2.49
CA ALA A 162 -6.18 10.69 -3.07
C ALA A 162 -6.95 9.71 -2.17
N PHE A 163 -6.26 8.72 -1.59
CA PHE A 163 -6.88 7.72 -0.72
C PHE A 163 -7.22 8.25 0.67
N LEU A 164 -6.48 9.23 1.18
CA LEU A 164 -6.89 9.97 2.39
C LEU A 164 -8.23 10.69 2.16
N MET A 165 -8.39 11.36 1.02
CA MET A 165 -9.64 12.02 0.64
C MET A 165 -10.77 11.00 0.44
N LYS A 166 -10.49 9.86 -0.20
CA LYS A 166 -11.44 8.76 -0.36
C LYS A 166 -11.91 8.19 0.99
N ASN A 167 -11.01 7.95 1.92
CA ASN A 167 -11.33 7.47 3.27
C ASN A 167 -12.17 8.51 4.01
N THR A 168 -11.86 9.80 3.86
CA THR A 168 -12.64 10.89 4.44
C THR A 168 -14.08 10.89 3.96
N VAL A 169 -14.32 10.77 2.65
CA VAL A 169 -15.67 10.66 2.09
C VAL A 169 -16.37 9.38 2.56
N THR A 170 -15.64 8.27 2.64
CA THR A 170 -16.18 6.98 3.12
C THR A 170 -16.65 7.08 4.57
N ALA A 171 -15.80 7.63 5.45
CA ALA A 171 -16.10 7.85 6.86
C ALA A 171 -17.30 8.80 7.05
N ALA A 172 -17.37 9.88 6.27
CA ALA A 172 -18.47 10.83 6.32
C ALA A 172 -19.81 10.17 5.94
N ARG A 173 -19.82 9.35 4.86
CA ARG A 173 -21.02 8.60 4.45
C ARG A 173 -21.46 7.61 5.53
N GLN A 174 -20.53 6.82 6.06
CA GLN A 174 -20.85 5.84 7.12
C GLN A 174 -21.48 6.51 8.36
N GLN A 175 -20.95 7.65 8.78
CA GLN A 175 -21.49 8.41 9.91
C GLN A 175 -22.88 8.98 9.62
N ALA A 176 -23.10 9.54 8.42
CA ALA A 176 -24.42 10.04 8.04
C ALA A 176 -25.48 8.93 8.00
N HIS A 177 -25.13 7.74 7.50
CA HIS A 177 -26.03 6.58 7.51
C HIS A 177 -26.35 6.10 8.93
N ALA A 178 -25.36 6.04 9.81
CA ALA A 178 -25.56 5.64 11.21
C ALA A 178 -26.51 6.60 11.95
N GLN A 179 -26.34 7.91 11.74
CA GLN A 179 -27.21 8.94 12.34
C GLN A 179 -28.67 8.83 11.87
N ARG A 180 -28.89 8.59 10.57
CA ARG A 180 -30.24 8.38 10.02
C ARG A 180 -30.91 7.13 10.61
N SER A 181 -30.17 6.03 10.64
CA SER A 181 -30.68 4.74 11.16
C SER A 181 -31.05 4.84 12.65
N GLN A 182 -30.27 5.56 13.45
CA GLN A 182 -30.60 5.83 14.85
C GLN A 182 -31.85 6.72 14.99
N SER A 183 -31.98 7.75 14.16
CA SER A 183 -33.17 8.61 14.18
C SER A 183 -34.45 7.85 13.82
N GLU A 184 -34.40 6.95 12.84
CA GLU A 184 -35.53 6.09 12.45
C GLU A 184 -35.88 5.08 13.54
N ALA A 185 -34.87 4.44 14.16
CA ALA A 185 -35.08 3.50 15.27
C ALA A 185 -35.71 4.18 16.50
N VAL A 186 -35.31 5.41 16.81
CA VAL A 186 -35.92 6.20 17.90
C VAL A 186 -37.38 6.54 17.57
N CYS A 187 -37.69 6.94 16.33
CA CYS A 187 -39.07 7.25 15.91
C CYS A 187 -40.00 6.02 16.03
N LEU A 188 -39.52 4.84 15.63
CA LEU A 188 -40.27 3.59 15.69
C LEU A 188 -40.48 3.06 17.12
N SER A 189 -39.63 3.43 18.08
CA SER A 189 -39.75 2.99 19.48
C SER A 189 -40.72 3.84 20.32
N ILE A 190 -41.29 4.91 19.75
CA ILE A 190 -42.22 5.83 20.45
C ILE A 190 -43.70 5.48 20.15
N TYR A 191 -43.94 4.45 19.33
CA TYR A 191 -45.26 3.86 19.05
C TYR A 191 -45.33 2.43 19.59
#